data_AF-A0A0C3KSC2-F1
#
_entry.id   AF-A0A0C3KSC2-F1
#
_cell.length_a   1.000
_cell.length_b   1.000
_cell.length_c   1.000
_cell.angle_alpha   90.00
_cell.angle_beta   90.00
_cell.angle_gamma   90.00
#
_symmetry.space_group_name_H-M   'P 1'
#
loop_
_entity.id
_entity.type
_entity.pdbx_description
1 polymer ?
#
loop_
_entity_poly.entity_id
_entity_poly.type
_entity_poly.pdbx_seq_one_letter_code
_entity_poly.pdbx_strand_id
1 'polypeptide(L)'
;DLLKPVIERRFNGTIHFGRVAIKPGKPTTFASIATKVAPHGRKYLFALPGNPAAAIVTFHIFVVPALRKLGAWLPNKCQLPRVQVQLENAMPLDPRVELHRVIVRSTPEGLLATTTGGQRSSRVTSLCGANGLVQLPPLAVGGPSKLEAGEFAQAIMIGEIQI
;
A
#
# COMPACT_ATOMS: atom_id res chain seq x y z
N ASP A 1 19.97 3.22 9.63
CA ASP A 1 18.60 3.23 10.19
C ASP A 1 18.74 3.14 11.71
N LEU A 2 18.50 4.24 12.41
CA LEU A 2 18.63 4.34 13.87
C LEU A 2 17.33 3.99 14.59
N LEU A 3 16.21 3.89 13.87
CA LEU A 3 14.90 3.80 14.48
C LEU A 3 14.67 2.42 15.12
N LYS A 4 15.08 1.34 14.44
CA LYS A 4 14.91 -0.02 14.97
C LYS A 4 15.69 -0.25 16.28
N PRO A 5 16.98 0.11 16.38
CA PRO A 5 17.69 0.05 17.65
C PRO A 5 17.04 0.88 18.77
N VAL A 6 16.46 2.05 18.44
CA VAL A 6 15.76 2.88 19.43
C VAL A 6 14.49 2.19 19.92
N ILE A 7 13.68 1.61 19.02
CA ILE A 7 12.48 0.84 19.39
C ILE A 7 12.83 -0.29 20.36
N GLU A 8 13.82 -1.11 20.03
CA GLU A 8 14.16 -2.29 20.81
C GLU A 8 14.87 -1.92 22.12
N ARG A 9 15.88 -1.06 22.06
CA ARG A 9 16.80 -0.81 23.19
C ARG A 9 16.33 0.30 24.12
N ARG A 10 15.63 1.31 23.61
CA ARG A 10 15.16 2.46 24.42
C ARG A 10 13.72 2.33 24.87
N PHE A 11 12.88 1.72 24.04
CA PHE A 11 11.46 1.56 24.35
C PHE A 11 11.06 0.14 24.73
N ASN A 12 11.99 -0.81 24.76
CA ASN A 12 11.71 -2.24 24.97
C ASN A 12 10.57 -2.74 24.07
N GLY A 13 10.49 -2.19 22.85
CA GLY A 13 9.46 -2.50 21.88
C GLY A 13 9.76 -3.79 21.14
N THR A 14 8.71 -4.47 20.68
CA THR A 14 8.80 -5.64 19.82
C THR A 14 8.61 -5.20 18.37
N ILE A 15 9.62 -5.40 17.53
CA ILE A 15 9.49 -5.26 16.07
C ILE A 15 8.89 -6.56 15.52
N HIS A 16 7.73 -6.45 14.85
CA HIS A 16 7.05 -7.60 14.24
C HIS A 16 7.54 -7.87 12.82
N PHE A 17 7.83 -6.79 12.08
CA PHE A 17 8.56 -6.86 10.82
C PHE A 17 9.30 -5.55 10.58
N GLY A 18 10.45 -5.63 9.92
CA GLY A 18 11.27 -4.47 9.56
C GLY A 18 11.38 -4.21 8.06
N ARG A 19 10.81 -5.08 7.24
CA ARG A 19 10.72 -4.98 5.78
C ARG A 19 9.50 -5.74 5.28
N VAL A 20 8.99 -5.34 4.11
CA VAL A 20 7.86 -5.98 3.42
C VAL A 20 8.18 -6.19 1.95
N ALA A 21 7.61 -7.23 1.34
CA ALA A 21 7.86 -7.62 -0.05
C ALA A 21 6.95 -6.89 -1.06
N ILE A 22 6.87 -5.56 -0.95
CA ILE A 22 6.06 -4.72 -1.85
C ILE A 22 6.88 -3.60 -2.51
N LYS A 23 6.34 -3.06 -3.61
CA LYS A 23 6.82 -1.86 -4.29
C LYS A 23 5.66 -0.87 -4.48
N PRO A 24 5.83 0.41 -4.10
CA PRO A 24 6.83 0.91 -3.18
C PRO A 24 6.53 0.46 -1.73
N GLY A 25 7.53 0.45 -0.84
CA GLY A 25 7.29 0.17 0.59
C GLY A 25 8.28 -0.74 1.30
N LYS A 26 9.32 -1.26 0.62
CA LYS A 26 10.28 -2.22 1.20
C LYS A 26 10.72 -1.97 2.67
N PRO A 27 11.10 -0.75 3.10
CA PRO A 27 11.61 -0.54 4.46
C PRO A 27 10.54 -0.32 5.54
N THR A 28 9.25 -0.51 5.24
CA THR A 28 8.18 -0.35 6.25
C THR A 28 8.42 -1.28 7.44
N THR A 29 8.32 -0.71 8.65
CA THR A 29 8.47 -1.43 9.91
C THR A 29 7.20 -1.27 10.74
N PHE A 30 6.78 -2.36 11.40
CA PHE A 30 5.71 -2.35 12.39
C PHE A 30 6.23 -2.87 13.72
N ALA A 31 5.89 -2.16 14.79
CA ALA A 31 6.30 -2.50 16.14
C ALA A 31 5.18 -2.25 17.16
N SER A 32 5.29 -2.89 18.31
CA SER A 32 4.46 -2.62 19.48
C SER A 32 5.32 -2.28 20.70
N ILE A 33 4.87 -1.30 21.48
CA ILE A 33 5.53 -0.85 22.70
C ILE A 33 4.53 -0.98 23.85
N ALA A 34 4.93 -1.67 24.92
CA ALA A 34 4.12 -1.75 26.14
C ALA A 34 4.01 -0.37 26.81
N THR A 35 2.85 -0.05 27.37
CA THR A 35 2.61 1.24 28.01
C THR A 35 1.98 1.07 29.38
N LYS A 36 2.26 2.01 30.28
CA LYS A 36 1.70 2.02 31.64
C LYS A 36 0.35 2.75 31.75
N VAL A 37 -0.23 3.18 30.61
CA VAL A 37 -1.49 3.96 30.58
C VAL A 37 -2.69 3.12 31.01
N ALA A 38 -2.67 1.81 30.76
CA ALA A 38 -3.69 0.87 31.18
C ALA A 38 -3.05 -0.52 31.42
N PRO A 39 -3.68 -1.41 32.22
CA PRO A 39 -3.30 -2.81 32.30
C PRO A 39 -3.25 -3.44 30.90
N HIS A 40 -2.14 -4.10 30.57
CA HIS A 40 -1.87 -4.65 29.22
C HIS A 40 -1.89 -3.61 28.07
N GLY A 41 -1.79 -2.31 28.38
CA GLY A 41 -1.81 -1.23 27.42
C GLY A 41 -0.64 -1.32 26.43
N ARG A 42 -0.94 -1.12 25.14
CA ARG A 42 0.04 -1.20 24.06
C ARG A 42 -0.13 -0.04 23.09
N LYS A 43 0.97 0.57 22.69
CA LYS A 43 1.05 1.50 21.56
C LYS A 43 1.62 0.79 20.35
N TYR A 44 1.09 1.10 19.18
CA TYR A 44 1.54 0.57 17.91
C TYR A 44 2.32 1.65 17.16
N LEU A 45 3.44 1.26 16.54
CA LEU A 45 4.32 2.15 15.81
C LEU A 45 4.48 1.64 14.37
N PHE A 46 4.25 2.53 13.42
CA PHE A 46 4.54 2.31 12.01
C PHE A 46 5.68 3.23 11.58
N ALA A 47 6.81 2.66 11.19
CA ALA A 47 7.87 3.41 10.52
C ALA A 47 7.67 3.29 9.01
N LEU A 48 7.14 4.34 8.41
CA LEU A 48 6.91 4.40 6.97
C LEU A 48 8.20 4.82 6.23
N PRO A 49 8.35 4.45 4.95
CA PRO A 49 9.51 4.87 4.16
C PRO A 49 9.57 6.41 4.02
N GLY A 50 10.77 7.00 4.01
CA GLY A 50 10.93 8.45 3.85
C GLY A 50 10.56 9.01 2.47
N ASN A 51 10.43 8.13 1.47
CA ASN A 51 9.99 8.51 0.12
C ASN A 51 8.47 8.79 0.11
N PRO A 52 7.98 9.97 -0.32
CA PRO A 52 6.59 10.37 -0.12
C PRO A 52 5.56 9.40 -0.72
N ALA A 53 5.79 8.92 -1.95
CA ALA A 53 4.83 8.02 -2.57
C ALA A 53 4.81 6.63 -1.92
N ALA A 54 5.97 6.19 -1.40
CA ALA A 54 6.04 4.97 -0.59
C ALA A 54 5.34 5.15 0.75
N ALA A 55 5.49 6.31 1.41
CA ALA A 55 4.81 6.63 2.66
C ALA A 55 3.29 6.61 2.50
N ILE A 56 2.75 7.26 1.46
CA ILE A 56 1.30 7.30 1.23
C ILE A 56 0.75 5.91 0.89
N VAL A 57 1.41 5.15 0.01
CA VAL A 57 0.97 3.78 -0.29
C VAL A 57 0.96 2.93 0.98
N THR A 58 2.03 2.95 1.76
CA THR A 58 2.13 2.12 2.98
C THR A 58 1.21 2.59 4.11
N PHE A 59 0.89 3.88 4.18
CA PHE A 59 -0.15 4.41 5.06
C PHE A 59 -1.51 3.78 4.75
N HIS A 60 -1.92 3.77 3.48
CA HIS A 60 -3.21 3.19 3.06
C HIS A 60 -3.28 1.68 3.28
N ILE A 61 -2.17 0.96 3.06
CA ILE A 61 -2.15 -0.51 3.14
C ILE A 61 -2.03 -1.02 4.57
N PHE A 62 -1.29 -0.33 5.44
CA PHE A 62 -1.00 -0.82 6.79
C PHE A 62 -1.65 0.01 7.89
N VAL A 63 -1.59 1.34 7.79
CA VAL A 63 -2.03 2.23 8.87
C VAL A 63 -3.55 2.38 8.87
N VAL A 64 -4.17 2.63 7.72
CA VAL A 64 -5.64 2.78 7.63
C VAL A 64 -6.39 1.55 8.16
N PRO A 65 -6.04 0.30 7.77
CA PRO A 65 -6.71 -0.87 8.32
C PRO A 65 -6.47 -1.09 9.81
N ALA A 66 -5.27 -0.74 10.31
CA ALA A 66 -4.96 -0.81 11.72
C ALA A 66 -5.80 0.19 12.54
N LEU A 67 -5.92 1.43 12.05
CA LEU A 67 -6.74 2.47 12.67
C LEU A 67 -8.22 2.08 12.69
N ARG A 68 -8.76 1.56 11.56
CA ARG A 68 -10.15 1.06 11.51
C ARG A 68 -10.38 -0.07 12.52
N LYS A 69 -9.44 -1.01 12.64
CA LYS A 69 -9.51 -2.08 13.63
C LYS A 69 -9.49 -1.55 15.07
N LEU A 70 -8.64 -0.57 15.36
CA LEU A 70 -8.58 0.08 16.68
C LEU A 70 -9.84 0.91 16.97
N GLY A 71 -10.47 1.48 15.94
CA GLY A 71 -11.76 2.16 16.01
C GLY A 71 -12.97 1.22 16.01
N ALA A 72 -12.77 -0.08 16.28
CA ALA A 72 -13.83 -1.10 16.38
C ALA A 72 -14.69 -1.25 15.11
N TRP A 73 -14.13 -0.99 13.93
CA TRP A 73 -14.79 -1.33 12.67
C TRP A 73 -14.94 -2.85 12.54
N LEU A 74 -15.98 -3.30 11.85
CA LEU A 74 -16.15 -4.71 11.53
C LEU A 74 -14.90 -5.26 10.80
N PRO A 75 -14.45 -6.49 11.10
CA PRO A 75 -13.23 -7.05 10.51
C PRO A 75 -13.19 -6.98 8.97
N ASN A 76 -14.32 -7.23 8.32
CA ASN A 76 -14.47 -7.16 6.85
C ASN A 76 -14.51 -5.73 6.28
N LYS A 77 -14.60 -4.71 7.14
CA LYS A 77 -14.58 -3.28 6.76
C LYS A 77 -13.27 -2.58 7.11
N CYS A 78 -12.35 -3.27 7.79
CA CYS A 78 -11.04 -2.70 8.13
C CYS A 78 -10.17 -2.49 6.88
N GLN A 79 -10.20 -3.43 5.93
CA GLN A 79 -9.44 -3.30 4.69
C GLN A 79 -10.06 -2.24 3.76
N LEU A 80 -9.22 -1.65 2.90
CA LEU A 80 -9.71 -0.79 1.83
C LEU A 80 -10.45 -1.61 0.77
N PRO A 81 -11.50 -1.06 0.12
CA PRO A 81 -12.22 -1.76 -0.93
C PRO A 81 -11.30 -2.22 -2.06
N ARG A 82 -11.54 -3.44 -2.54
CA ARG A 82 -10.89 -3.99 -3.73
C ARG A 82 -11.92 -4.13 -4.83
N VAL A 83 -11.56 -3.66 -6.01
CA VAL A 83 -12.43 -3.68 -7.20
C VAL A 83 -11.65 -4.23 -8.38
N GLN A 84 -12.37 -4.89 -9.28
CA GLN A 84 -11.81 -5.29 -10.57
C GLN A 84 -11.83 -4.08 -11.51
N VAL A 85 -10.71 -3.82 -12.18
CA VAL A 85 -10.57 -2.73 -13.16
C VAL A 85 -9.97 -3.29 -14.45
N GLN A 86 -10.34 -2.70 -15.58
CA GLN A 86 -9.66 -2.91 -16.85
C GLN A 86 -8.48 -1.94 -16.97
N LEU A 87 -7.34 -2.40 -17.47
CA LEU A 87 -6.15 -1.57 -17.63
C LEU A 87 -6.21 -0.75 -18.93
N GLU A 88 -6.09 0.56 -18.86
CA GLU A 88 -5.99 1.41 -20.06
C GLU A 88 -4.59 1.37 -20.68
N ASN A 89 -3.58 1.11 -19.86
CA ASN A 89 -2.18 1.07 -20.28
C ASN A 89 -1.53 -0.23 -19.81
N ALA A 90 -0.60 -0.75 -20.62
CA ALA A 90 0.23 -1.87 -20.18
C ALA A 90 1.10 -1.45 -18.99
N MET A 91 1.26 -2.35 -18.01
CA MET A 91 1.98 -2.10 -16.76
C MET A 91 3.05 -3.17 -16.55
N PRO A 92 4.35 -2.82 -16.61
CA PRO A 92 5.45 -3.74 -16.37
C PRO A 92 5.40 -4.35 -14.98
N LEU A 93 5.72 -5.65 -14.88
CA LEU A 93 5.83 -6.35 -13.61
C LEU A 93 7.22 -6.11 -12.97
N ASP A 94 7.24 -6.14 -11.63
CA ASP A 94 8.46 -6.08 -10.80
C ASP A 94 8.71 -7.44 -10.16
N PRO A 95 9.93 -7.77 -9.71
CA PRO A 95 10.15 -8.98 -8.91
C PRO A 95 9.35 -9.03 -7.59
N ARG A 96 8.76 -7.92 -7.15
CA ARG A 96 7.89 -7.83 -5.98
C ARG A 96 6.46 -7.53 -6.42
N VAL A 97 5.52 -7.79 -5.52
CA VAL A 97 4.16 -7.25 -5.66
C VAL A 97 4.23 -5.73 -5.77
N GLU A 98 3.74 -5.17 -6.87
CA GLU A 98 3.70 -3.73 -7.07
C GLU A 98 2.29 -3.19 -6.84
N LEU A 99 2.22 -2.13 -6.04
CA LEU A 99 1.04 -1.32 -5.82
C LEU A 99 1.14 -0.10 -6.72
N HIS A 100 0.72 -0.30 -7.97
CA HIS A 100 0.87 0.66 -9.05
C HIS A 100 -0.21 1.75 -8.91
N ARG A 101 0.21 3.02 -8.79
CA ARG A 101 -0.71 4.14 -8.60
C ARG A 101 -1.41 4.46 -9.91
N VAL A 102 -2.73 4.47 -9.86
CA VAL A 102 -3.61 4.70 -11.01
C VAL A 102 -4.69 5.72 -10.71
N ILE A 103 -5.27 6.26 -11.77
CA ILE A 103 -6.55 6.95 -11.76
C ILE A 103 -7.59 5.95 -12.24
N VAL A 104 -8.56 5.63 -11.38
CA VAL A 104 -9.70 4.78 -11.66
C VAL A 104 -10.89 5.66 -12.00
N ARG A 105 -11.46 5.46 -13.19
CA ARG A 105 -12.66 6.14 -13.68
C ARG A 105 -13.80 5.16 -13.88
N SER A 106 -15.02 5.62 -13.66
CA SER A 106 -16.23 4.92 -14.08
C SER A 106 -16.51 5.23 -15.55
N THR A 107 -16.68 4.19 -16.35
CA THR A 107 -17.05 4.30 -17.78
C THR A 107 -18.30 3.46 -18.04
N PRO A 108 -19.02 3.66 -19.16
CA PRO A 108 -20.14 2.79 -19.54
C PRO A 108 -19.75 1.30 -19.61
N GLU A 109 -18.49 1.01 -19.91
CA GLU A 109 -17.94 -0.34 -20.03
C GLU A 109 -17.46 -0.92 -18.69
N GLY A 110 -17.44 -0.12 -17.61
CA GLY A 110 -17.00 -0.51 -16.28
C GLY A 110 -15.91 0.39 -15.71
N LEU A 111 -15.12 -0.13 -14.76
CA LEU A 111 -14.03 0.62 -14.14
C LEU A 111 -12.75 0.52 -14.98
N LEU A 112 -12.23 1.65 -15.41
CA LEU A 112 -11.00 1.76 -16.18
C LEU A 112 -9.88 2.35 -15.31
N ALA A 113 -8.68 1.76 -15.36
CA ALA A 113 -7.51 2.20 -14.60
C ALA A 113 -6.40 2.72 -15.53
N THR A 114 -6.09 4.01 -15.40
CA THR A 114 -5.02 4.69 -16.12
C THR A 114 -3.79 4.83 -15.24
N THR A 115 -2.59 4.57 -15.76
CA THR A 115 -1.37 4.82 -14.97
C THR A 115 -1.16 6.31 -14.70
N THR A 116 -0.63 6.64 -13.52
CA THR A 116 -0.12 7.99 -13.20
C THR A 116 1.25 8.28 -13.82
N GLY A 117 1.75 7.38 -14.67
CA GLY A 117 3.06 7.46 -15.30
C GLY A 117 4.17 6.89 -14.41
N GLY A 118 5.31 7.57 -14.32
CA GLY A 118 6.50 7.02 -13.68
C GLY A 118 6.32 6.66 -12.20
N GLN A 119 6.49 5.37 -11.87
CA GLN A 119 6.21 4.81 -10.54
C GLN A 119 7.37 4.88 -9.53
N ARG A 120 8.37 5.75 -9.73
CA ARG A 120 9.48 5.88 -8.77
C ARG A 120 8.94 6.32 -7.39
N SER A 121 9.47 5.74 -6.32
CA SER A 121 8.96 6.02 -4.96
C SER A 121 9.17 7.46 -4.50
N SER A 122 10.19 8.14 -5.03
CA SER A 122 10.48 9.55 -4.75
C SER A 122 9.61 10.53 -5.58
N ARG A 123 8.91 10.05 -6.61
CA ARG A 123 8.18 10.91 -7.53
C ARG A 123 6.79 11.23 -6.97
N VAL A 124 6.68 12.37 -6.28
CA VAL A 124 5.42 12.86 -5.68
C VAL A 124 4.32 13.03 -6.74
N THR A 125 4.68 13.44 -7.97
CA THR A 125 3.70 13.65 -9.05
C THR A 125 2.90 12.39 -9.39
N SER A 126 3.42 11.18 -9.09
CA SER A 126 2.69 9.93 -9.32
C SER A 126 1.51 9.74 -8.36
N LEU A 127 1.33 10.65 -7.39
CA LEU A 127 0.20 10.65 -6.46
C LEU A 127 -0.90 11.61 -6.93
N CYS A 128 -0.59 12.52 -7.85
CA CYS A 128 -1.55 13.50 -8.33
C CYS A 128 -2.72 12.79 -9.03
N GLY A 129 -3.93 12.96 -8.48
CA GLY A 129 -5.14 12.31 -8.99
C GLY A 129 -5.24 10.81 -8.72
N ALA A 130 -4.23 10.18 -8.10
CA ALA A 130 -4.26 8.74 -7.82
C ALA A 130 -5.36 8.42 -6.79
N ASN A 131 -6.35 7.64 -7.20
CA ASN A 131 -7.43 7.17 -6.34
C ASN A 131 -7.45 5.64 -6.20
N GLY A 132 -6.55 4.93 -6.91
CA GLY A 132 -6.43 3.49 -6.87
C GLY A 132 -4.99 3.00 -6.88
N LEU A 133 -4.80 1.78 -6.37
CA LEU A 133 -3.56 1.03 -6.43
C LEU A 133 -3.82 -0.31 -7.12
N VAL A 134 -3.46 -0.44 -8.39
CA VAL A 134 -3.49 -1.73 -9.10
C VAL A 134 -2.45 -2.65 -8.47
N GLN A 135 -2.87 -3.85 -8.07
CA GLN A 135 -2.00 -4.86 -7.48
C GLN A 135 -1.42 -5.74 -8.58
N LEU A 136 -0.21 -5.40 -9.03
CA LEU A 136 0.52 -6.19 -10.02
C LEU A 136 1.21 -7.38 -9.32
N PRO A 137 1.07 -8.60 -9.87
CA PRO A 137 1.77 -9.76 -9.35
C PRO A 137 3.29 -9.63 -9.53
N PRO A 138 4.10 -10.34 -8.73
CA PRO A 138 5.53 -10.40 -8.97
C PRO A 138 5.84 -11.12 -10.28
N LEU A 139 6.97 -10.78 -10.91
CA LEU A 139 7.52 -11.54 -12.03
C LEU A 139 7.68 -13.02 -11.66
N ALA A 140 7.13 -13.89 -12.51
CA ALA A 140 7.31 -15.33 -12.43
C ALA A 140 8.26 -15.81 -13.55
N VAL A 141 9.06 -16.84 -13.28
CA VAL A 141 9.92 -17.46 -14.30
C VAL A 141 9.03 -18.04 -15.41
N GLY A 142 9.26 -17.62 -16.66
CA GLY A 142 8.44 -18.00 -17.81
C GLY A 142 7.05 -17.32 -17.86
N GLY A 143 6.75 -16.42 -16.93
CA GLY A 143 5.51 -15.63 -16.93
C GLY A 143 5.62 -14.36 -17.79
N PRO A 144 4.51 -13.61 -17.91
CA PRO A 144 4.50 -12.34 -18.63
C PRO A 144 5.39 -11.30 -17.93
N SER A 145 5.99 -10.40 -18.72
CA SER A 145 6.81 -9.30 -18.19
C SER A 145 6.02 -8.04 -17.82
N LYS A 146 4.74 -7.99 -18.23
CA LYS A 146 3.79 -6.90 -18.00
C LYS A 146 2.38 -7.45 -18.04
N LEU A 147 1.44 -6.76 -17.39
CA LEU A 147 0.02 -6.86 -17.76
C LEU A 147 -0.24 -5.92 -18.93
N GLU A 148 -1.03 -6.36 -19.90
CA GLU A 148 -1.34 -5.63 -21.12
C GLU A 148 -2.55 -4.72 -20.96
N ALA A 149 -2.65 -3.71 -21.83
CA ALA A 149 -3.87 -2.91 -21.93
C ALA A 149 -5.06 -3.80 -22.32
N GLY A 150 -6.22 -3.56 -21.72
CA GLY A 150 -7.42 -4.36 -21.88
C GLY A 150 -7.54 -5.55 -20.92
N GLU A 151 -6.45 -5.96 -20.26
CA GLU A 151 -6.52 -6.99 -19.22
C GLU A 151 -7.19 -6.46 -17.94
N PHE A 152 -7.68 -7.37 -17.11
CA PHE A 152 -8.30 -7.05 -15.83
C PHE A 152 -7.35 -7.31 -14.66
N ALA A 153 -7.34 -6.39 -13.69
CA ALA A 153 -6.58 -6.53 -12.47
C ALA A 153 -7.40 -6.10 -11.24
N GLN A 154 -6.93 -6.50 -10.05
CA GLN A 154 -7.47 -6.00 -8.79
C GLN A 154 -6.84 -4.65 -8.44
N ALA A 155 -7.67 -3.67 -8.10
CA ALA A 155 -7.25 -2.37 -7.59
C ALA A 155 -7.76 -2.15 -6.17
N ILE A 156 -6.91 -1.59 -5.31
CA ILE A 156 -7.27 -1.12 -3.97
C ILE A 156 -7.65 0.35 -4.07
N MET A 157 -8.87 0.70 -3.66
CA MET A 157 -9.35 2.08 -3.69
C MET A 157 -8.79 2.87 -2.51
N ILE A 158 -8.13 3.99 -2.80
CA ILE A 158 -7.53 4.92 -1.83
C ILE A 158 -8.15 6.33 -1.89
N GLY A 159 -9.03 6.58 -2.86
CA GLY A 159 -9.81 7.81 -3.00
C GLY A 159 -11.13 7.55 -3.72
N GLU A 160 -11.87 8.62 -3.99
CA GLU A 160 -13.15 8.55 -4.71
C GLU A 160 -12.95 8.18 -6.18
N ILE A 161 -13.89 7.40 -6.73
CA ILE A 161 -13.91 7.08 -8.16
C ILE A 161 -14.27 8.35 -8.93
N GLN A 162 -13.50 8.63 -9.99
CA GLN A 162 -13.83 9.73 -10.90
C GLN A 162 -14.93 9.29 -11.87
N ILE A 163 -15.90 10.17 -12.11
CA ILE A 163 -16.97 9.98 -13.09
C ILE A 163 -16.54 10.62 -14.41
#